data_AF-A0A2T5IYH3-F1
#
_entry.id   AF-A0A2T5IYH3-F1
#
_cell.length_a   1.000
_cell.length_b   1.000
_cell.length_c   1.000
_cell.angle_alpha   90.00
_cell.angle_beta   90.00
_cell.angle_gamma   90.00
#
_symmetry.space_group_name_H-M   'P 1'
#
loop_
_entity.id
_entity.type
_entity.pdbx_description
1 polymer ?
#
loop_
_entity_poly.entity_id
_entity_poly.type
_entity_poly.pdbx_seq_one_letter_code
_entity_poly.pdbx_strand_id
1 'polypeptide(L)'
;MSARTENIALDTQLVWMTCGVDAGYQVLLAPPAIGKTWVDLLEGAFPNFEIGGHGLRHVEINYEGGKALALAFFDPHHCDASSRPIKHFMLLLGVSENVFKKAQQLSIPLLLQQLEPAFMVICKASRYSSEQEICRTANEQQTHRNIRLEFSAKNAQPSPKSVKNPTKTNMPALLTETEQSTEALFMPTWLIWLFAIVIMVGVATGIWFNWQV
;
A
#
# COMPACT_ATOMS: atom_id res chain seq x y z
N MET A 1 -23.80 -16.92 6.11
CA MET A 1 -23.29 -17.24 4.75
C MET A 1 -21.83 -17.62 4.89
N SER A 2 -21.47 -18.88 4.61
CA SER A 2 -20.10 -19.38 4.76
C SER A 2 -19.19 -18.63 3.79
N ALA A 3 -18.20 -17.88 4.31
CA ALA A 3 -17.11 -17.41 3.48
C ALA A 3 -16.40 -18.66 2.92
N ARG A 4 -16.50 -18.88 1.61
CA ARG A 4 -15.65 -19.89 0.96
C ARG A 4 -14.22 -19.38 1.07
N THR A 5 -13.44 -20.02 1.92
CA THR A 5 -11.98 -19.82 2.00
C THR A 5 -11.38 -20.33 0.70
N GLU A 6 -10.66 -19.47 0.00
CA GLU A 6 -9.89 -19.84 -1.20
C GLU A 6 -8.46 -20.16 -0.74
N ASN A 7 -7.86 -21.22 -1.29
CA ASN A 7 -6.49 -21.61 -0.96
C ASN A 7 -5.59 -21.43 -2.18
N ILE A 8 -4.37 -20.95 -1.96
CA ILE A 8 -3.32 -20.90 -2.98
C ILE A 8 -2.11 -21.70 -2.53
N ALA A 9 -1.49 -22.41 -3.46
CA ALA A 9 -0.23 -23.11 -3.21
C ALA A 9 0.95 -22.12 -3.37
N LEU A 10 1.76 -21.95 -2.32
CA LEU A 10 2.86 -20.99 -2.29
C LEU A 10 3.88 -21.27 -3.39
N ASP A 11 4.25 -22.53 -3.57
CA ASP A 11 5.34 -22.94 -4.48
C ASP A 11 5.00 -22.77 -5.96
N THR A 12 3.72 -22.58 -6.31
CA THR A 12 3.25 -22.51 -7.70
C THR A 12 2.39 -21.30 -8.02
N GLN A 13 1.74 -20.69 -7.03
CA GLN A 13 0.73 -19.65 -7.23
C GLN A 13 1.07 -18.32 -6.56
N LEU A 14 2.15 -18.23 -5.78
CA LEU A 14 2.55 -16.98 -5.13
C LEU A 14 3.91 -16.53 -5.64
N VAL A 15 3.95 -15.33 -6.22
CA VAL A 15 5.18 -14.54 -6.37
C VAL A 15 5.12 -13.44 -5.34
N TRP A 16 6.19 -13.27 -4.57
CA TRP A 16 6.23 -12.30 -3.48
C TRP A 16 7.59 -11.61 -3.42
N MET A 17 7.57 -10.29 -3.52
CA MET A 17 8.73 -9.43 -3.43
C MET A 17 8.60 -8.52 -2.20
N THR A 18 9.62 -8.50 -1.36
CA THR A 18 9.68 -7.65 -0.16
C THR A 18 11.11 -7.36 0.26
N CYS A 19 11.33 -6.40 1.15
CA CYS A 19 12.66 -6.08 1.68
C CYS A 19 12.78 -6.46 3.16
N GLY A 20 14.02 -6.75 3.58
CA GLY A 20 14.38 -6.93 4.97
C GLY A 20 14.60 -5.59 5.69
N VAL A 21 14.82 -5.65 7.01
CA VAL A 21 15.08 -4.43 7.81
C VAL A 21 16.41 -3.80 7.41
N ASP A 22 17.48 -4.60 7.36
CA ASP A 22 18.83 -4.17 6.99
C ASP A 22 19.23 -4.64 5.56
N ALA A 23 18.25 -5.15 4.82
CA ALA A 23 18.47 -5.54 3.43
C ALA A 23 18.47 -4.27 2.57
N GLY A 24 19.64 -3.91 2.02
CA GLY A 24 19.76 -2.81 1.06
C GLY A 24 19.11 -3.09 -0.32
N TYR A 25 18.34 -4.19 -0.44
CA TYR A 25 17.74 -4.67 -1.67
C TYR A 25 16.41 -5.40 -1.38
N GLN A 26 15.62 -5.62 -2.43
CA GLN A 26 14.38 -6.40 -2.40
C GLN A 26 14.68 -7.86 -2.71
N VAL A 27 14.05 -8.78 -1.97
CA VAL A 27 14.15 -10.22 -2.13
C VAL A 27 12.91 -10.72 -2.85
N LEU A 28 13.09 -11.50 -3.92
CA LEU A 28 11.99 -12.13 -4.66
C LEU A 28 11.86 -13.62 -4.33
N LEU A 29 10.75 -14.00 -3.71
CA LEU A 29 10.30 -15.37 -3.55
C LEU A 29 9.32 -15.72 -4.67
N ALA A 30 9.69 -16.65 -5.55
CA ALA A 30 8.88 -17.04 -6.69
C ALA A 30 8.97 -18.55 -6.97
N PRO A 31 8.01 -19.14 -7.70
CA PRO A 31 8.09 -20.52 -8.16
C PRO A 31 9.38 -20.79 -8.95
N PRO A 32 9.97 -22.00 -8.85
CA PRO A 32 11.30 -22.35 -9.37
C PRO A 32 11.47 -22.25 -10.90
N ALA A 33 10.41 -21.94 -11.64
CA ALA A 33 10.40 -21.95 -13.09
C ALA A 33 10.66 -20.58 -13.75
N ILE A 34 10.62 -19.44 -13.05
CA ILE A 34 10.50 -18.14 -13.75
C ILE A 34 11.34 -17.05 -13.07
N GLY A 35 12.30 -16.50 -13.82
CA GLY A 35 13.19 -15.40 -13.42
C GLY A 35 12.98 -14.14 -14.27
N LYS A 36 13.42 -13.00 -13.72
CA LYS A 36 13.40 -11.60 -14.22
C LYS A 36 12.04 -11.02 -14.65
N THR A 37 11.22 -11.75 -15.39
CA THR A 37 9.91 -11.25 -15.87
C THR A 37 8.94 -10.95 -14.73
N TRP A 38 9.07 -11.61 -13.57
CA TRP A 38 8.24 -11.29 -12.41
C TRP A 38 8.45 -9.87 -11.90
N VAL A 39 9.69 -9.40 -11.91
CA VAL A 39 10.02 -8.03 -11.50
C VAL A 39 9.40 -7.05 -12.51
N ASP A 40 9.52 -7.34 -13.81
CA ASP A 40 8.92 -6.52 -14.86
C ASP A 40 7.38 -6.50 -14.78
N LEU A 41 6.75 -7.63 -14.44
CA LEU A 41 5.30 -7.72 -14.24
C LEU A 41 4.85 -6.95 -13.00
N LEU A 42 5.61 -7.01 -11.92
CA LEU A 42 5.35 -6.23 -10.71
C LEU A 42 5.52 -4.73 -10.95
N GLU A 43 6.57 -4.33 -11.68
CA GLU A 43 6.82 -2.94 -12.07
C GLU A 43 5.74 -2.43 -13.03
N GLY A 44 5.29 -3.27 -13.97
CA GLY A 44 4.16 -2.96 -14.85
C GLY A 44 2.83 -2.80 -14.10
N ALA A 45 2.63 -3.56 -13.02
CA ALA A 45 1.45 -3.43 -12.16
C ALA A 45 1.54 -2.23 -11.19
N PHE A 46 2.75 -1.95 -10.68
CA PHE A 46 3.04 -0.91 -9.70
C PHE A 46 4.30 -0.14 -10.10
N PRO A 47 4.17 0.88 -10.97
CA PRO A 47 5.30 1.65 -11.47
C PRO A 47 6.15 2.25 -10.35
N ASN A 48 7.47 2.19 -10.51
CA ASN A 48 8.49 2.59 -9.55
C ASN A 48 8.35 1.93 -8.16
N PHE A 49 7.66 0.79 -8.09
CA PHE A 49 7.28 0.14 -6.82
C PHE A 49 6.63 1.13 -5.83
N GLU A 50 5.72 1.96 -6.34
CA GLU A 50 4.95 2.91 -5.55
C GLU A 50 3.55 2.41 -5.21
N ILE A 51 3.22 2.45 -3.91
CA ILE A 51 1.90 2.05 -3.41
C ILE A 51 0.95 3.26 -3.39
N GLY A 52 1.46 4.50 -3.37
CA GLY A 52 0.65 5.72 -3.49
C GLY A 52 -0.42 5.95 -2.41
N GLY A 53 -0.43 5.21 -1.29
CA GLY A 53 -1.36 5.38 -0.15
C GLY A 53 -1.26 4.27 0.91
N HIS A 54 -1.94 4.44 2.06
CA HIS A 54 -1.89 3.50 3.22
C HIS A 54 -2.79 2.25 3.08
N GLY A 55 -3.31 1.96 1.89
CA GLY A 55 -4.28 0.88 1.65
C GLY A 55 -3.72 -0.24 0.78
N LEU A 56 -4.46 -1.35 0.74
CA LEU A 56 -4.22 -2.44 -0.21
C LEU A 56 -4.52 -1.95 -1.64
N ARG A 57 -3.49 -1.88 -2.48
CA ARG A 57 -3.66 -1.74 -3.92
C ARG A 57 -3.71 -3.09 -4.58
N HIS A 58 -4.54 -3.21 -5.61
CA HIS A 58 -4.64 -4.41 -6.41
C HIS A 58 -4.89 -4.07 -7.86
N VAL A 59 -4.35 -4.89 -8.77
CA VAL A 59 -4.51 -4.75 -10.22
C VAL A 59 -4.64 -6.15 -10.80
N GLU A 60 -5.54 -6.33 -11.76
CA GLU A 60 -5.60 -7.55 -12.57
C GLU A 60 -4.61 -7.43 -13.72
N ILE A 61 -3.69 -8.39 -13.83
CA ILE A 61 -2.69 -8.43 -14.90
C ILE A 61 -2.85 -9.71 -15.72
N ASN A 62 -2.52 -9.60 -17.01
CA ASN A 62 -2.39 -10.75 -17.89
C ASN A 62 -0.90 -11.07 -18.05
N TYR A 63 -0.55 -12.35 -17.94
CA TYR A 63 0.80 -12.86 -18.18
C TYR A 63 0.71 -14.14 -19.03
N GLU A 64 1.84 -14.69 -19.46
CA GLU A 64 1.87 -15.85 -20.37
C GLU A 64 1.10 -17.08 -19.84
N GLY A 65 1.03 -17.25 -18.52
CA GLY A 65 0.30 -18.33 -17.86
C GLY A 65 -1.17 -18.03 -17.55
N GLY A 66 -1.71 -16.88 -17.97
CA GLY A 66 -3.11 -16.50 -17.79
C GLY A 66 -3.29 -15.18 -17.03
N LYS A 67 -4.26 -15.14 -16.13
CA LYS A 67 -4.53 -13.96 -15.28
C LYS A 67 -3.88 -14.10 -13.92
N ALA A 68 -3.33 -13.01 -13.42
CA ALA A 68 -2.83 -12.91 -12.05
C ALA A 68 -3.40 -11.67 -11.36
N LEU A 69 -3.59 -11.78 -10.04
CA LEU A 69 -3.95 -10.65 -9.20
C LEU A 69 -2.68 -10.08 -8.59
N ALA A 70 -2.30 -8.88 -9.01
CA ALA A 70 -1.20 -8.13 -8.42
C ALA A 70 -1.70 -7.40 -7.17
N LEU A 71 -0.94 -7.46 -6.07
CA LEU A 71 -1.23 -6.81 -4.79
C LEU A 71 -0.04 -6.00 -4.33
N ALA A 72 -0.29 -4.83 -3.76
CA ALA A 72 0.72 -4.00 -3.09
C ALA A 72 0.18 -3.40 -1.80
N PHE A 73 0.93 -3.54 -0.71
CA PHE A 73 0.56 -3.00 0.61
C PHE A 73 1.80 -2.82 1.50
N PHE A 74 1.62 -2.07 2.59
CA PHE A 74 2.64 -1.88 3.62
C PHE A 74 2.43 -2.85 4.79
N ASP A 75 3.53 -3.32 5.38
CA ASP A 75 3.50 -4.00 6.68
C ASP A 75 3.16 -2.97 7.78
N PRO A 76 2.10 -3.18 8.58
CA PRO A 76 1.77 -2.28 9.68
C PRO A 76 2.70 -2.41 10.91
N HIS A 77 3.50 -3.48 11.00
CA HIS A 77 4.28 -3.84 12.19
C HIS A 77 5.78 -3.68 12.01
N HIS A 78 6.29 -3.76 10.78
CA HIS A 78 7.72 -3.73 10.51
C HIS A 78 8.13 -2.54 9.64
N CYS A 79 9.26 -1.94 10.02
CA CYS A 79 9.92 -0.89 9.25
C CYS A 79 11.28 -1.34 8.74
N ASP A 80 11.70 -0.78 7.62
CA ASP A 80 13.06 -0.89 7.10
C ASP A 80 14.06 -0.05 7.90
N ALA A 81 15.35 -0.14 7.57
CA ALA A 81 16.43 0.62 8.21
C ALA A 81 16.25 2.14 8.11
N SER A 82 15.45 2.64 7.16
CA SER A 82 15.10 4.05 7.02
C SER A 82 13.88 4.46 7.86
N SER A 83 13.41 3.57 8.74
CA SER A 83 12.21 3.75 9.56
C SER A 83 10.92 3.90 8.74
N ARG A 84 10.90 3.39 7.51
CA ARG A 84 9.71 3.39 6.64
C ARG A 84 9.03 2.03 6.71
N PRO A 85 7.69 1.97 6.64
CA PRO A 85 6.98 0.69 6.59
C PRO A 85 7.47 -0.18 5.44
N ILE A 86 7.68 -1.47 5.71
CA ILE A 86 8.14 -2.43 4.69
C ILE A 86 7.06 -2.57 3.62
N LYS A 87 7.48 -2.58 2.35
CA LYS A 87 6.59 -2.78 1.21
C LYS A 87 6.52 -4.27 0.86
N HIS A 88 5.33 -4.72 0.52
CA HIS A 88 5.10 -6.03 -0.08
C HIS A 88 4.44 -5.87 -1.44
N PHE A 89 4.97 -6.60 -2.41
CA PHE A 89 4.41 -6.75 -3.74
C PHE A 89 4.18 -8.23 -4.00
N MET A 90 2.98 -8.61 -4.42
CA MET A 90 2.63 -10.02 -4.64
C MET A 90 1.89 -10.20 -5.96
N LEU A 91 2.11 -11.33 -6.61
CA LEU A 91 1.26 -11.83 -7.69
C LEU A 91 0.63 -13.15 -7.25
N LEU A 92 -0.71 -13.19 -7.25
CA LEU A 92 -1.45 -14.42 -7.04
C LEU A 92 -1.83 -15.00 -8.41
N LEU A 93 -1.22 -16.13 -8.76
CA LEU A 93 -1.34 -16.76 -10.07
C LEU A 93 -2.48 -17.77 -10.10
N GLY A 94 -3.27 -17.79 -11.18
CA GLY A 94 -4.31 -18.80 -11.38
C GLY A 94 -5.41 -18.78 -10.31
N VAL A 95 -5.68 -17.61 -9.73
CA VAL A 95 -6.75 -17.44 -8.74
C VAL A 95 -8.13 -17.40 -9.38
N SER A 96 -9.17 -17.76 -8.63
CA SER A 96 -10.54 -17.78 -9.14
C SER A 96 -11.08 -16.37 -9.38
N GLU A 97 -12.03 -16.24 -10.32
CA GLU A 97 -12.77 -14.99 -10.60
C GLU A 97 -13.43 -14.37 -9.35
N ASN A 98 -13.70 -15.17 -8.32
CA ASN A 98 -14.23 -14.67 -7.04
C ASN A 98 -13.17 -13.91 -6.24
N VAL A 99 -11.90 -14.31 -6.32
CA VAL A 99 -10.78 -13.64 -5.63
C VAL A 99 -10.57 -12.26 -6.24
N PHE A 100 -10.60 -12.13 -7.58
CA PHE A 100 -10.51 -10.83 -8.26
C PHE A 100 -11.60 -9.87 -7.78
N LYS A 101 -12.86 -10.32 -7.71
CA LYS A 101 -14.00 -9.49 -7.24
C LYS A 101 -13.89 -9.07 -5.77
N LYS A 102 -13.17 -9.84 -4.95
CA LYS A 102 -13.02 -9.60 -3.51
C LYS A 102 -11.63 -9.09 -3.13
N ALA A 103 -10.78 -8.75 -4.09
CA ALA A 103 -9.39 -8.40 -3.85
C ALA A 103 -9.21 -7.30 -2.78
N GLN A 104 -10.04 -6.23 -2.82
CA GLN A 104 -10.02 -5.16 -1.81
C GLN A 104 -10.38 -5.62 -0.39
N GLN A 105 -11.11 -6.72 -0.26
CA GLN A 105 -11.55 -7.26 1.02
C GLN A 105 -10.51 -8.23 1.62
N LEU A 106 -9.40 -8.50 0.94
CA LEU A 106 -8.39 -9.43 1.42
C LEU A 106 -7.85 -9.00 2.79
N SER A 107 -7.77 -9.95 3.72
CA SER A 107 -7.24 -9.72 5.06
C SER A 107 -5.72 -9.81 5.06
N ILE A 108 -5.07 -8.65 4.95
CA ILE A 108 -3.60 -8.54 4.99
C ILE A 108 -2.98 -9.10 6.28
N PRO A 109 -3.51 -8.84 7.49
CA PRO A 109 -2.92 -9.38 8.71
C PRO A 109 -2.86 -10.92 8.73
N LEU A 110 -3.91 -11.59 8.24
CA LEU A 110 -3.96 -13.06 8.18
C LEU A 110 -3.08 -13.64 7.07
N LEU A 111 -2.90 -12.88 5.98
CA LEU A 111 -1.96 -13.24 4.92
C LEU A 111 -0.52 -13.19 5.45
N LEU A 112 -0.14 -12.08 6.10
CA LEU A 112 1.19 -11.91 6.68
C LEU A 112 1.46 -12.92 7.80
N GLN A 113 0.49 -13.24 8.65
CA GLN A 113 0.64 -14.26 9.69
C GLN A 113 1.01 -15.64 9.11
N GLN A 114 0.44 -16.02 7.96
CA GLN A 114 0.78 -17.29 7.32
C GLN A 114 2.16 -17.27 6.62
N LEU A 115 2.63 -16.09 6.21
CA LEU A 115 3.93 -15.86 5.58
C LEU A 115 5.04 -15.49 6.57
N GLU A 116 4.68 -15.29 7.85
CA GLU A 116 5.57 -14.81 8.90
C GLU A 116 6.88 -15.63 9.01
N PRO A 117 6.89 -16.98 8.93
CA PRO A 117 8.13 -17.73 9.04
C PRO A 117 9.17 -17.37 7.96
N ALA A 118 8.75 -17.31 6.69
CA ALA A 118 9.61 -16.86 5.60
C ALA A 118 9.95 -15.36 5.74
N PHE A 119 8.97 -14.54 6.14
CA PHE A 119 9.18 -13.10 6.29
C PHE A 119 10.24 -12.77 7.33
N MET A 120 10.22 -13.45 8.48
CA MET A 120 11.16 -13.18 9.56
C MET A 120 12.61 -13.50 9.19
N VAL A 121 12.83 -14.44 8.27
CA VAL A 121 14.16 -14.68 7.68
C VAL A 121 14.59 -13.48 6.85
N ILE A 122 13.70 -12.96 5.99
CA ILE A 122 13.97 -11.79 5.15
C ILE A 122 14.19 -10.54 6.02
N CYS A 123 13.36 -10.30 7.05
CA CYS A 123 13.50 -9.18 7.97
C CYS A 123 14.86 -9.16 8.67
N LYS A 124 15.35 -10.32 9.10
CA LYS A 124 16.63 -10.47 9.81
C LYS A 124 17.83 -10.57 8.87
N ALA A 125 17.61 -10.64 7.56
CA ALA A 125 18.70 -10.74 6.60
C ALA A 125 19.55 -9.48 6.63
N SER A 126 20.87 -9.67 6.58
CA SER A 126 21.82 -8.58 6.48
C SER A 126 22.14 -8.28 5.01
N ARG A 127 22.56 -7.04 4.74
CA ARG A 127 23.13 -6.66 3.43
C ARG A 127 24.30 -7.52 2.93
N TYR A 128 24.94 -8.27 3.81
CA TYR A 128 26.06 -9.17 3.48
C TYR A 128 25.60 -10.58 3.05
N SER A 129 24.34 -10.93 3.29
CA SER A 129 23.77 -12.20 2.86
C SER A 129 23.41 -12.14 1.37
N SER A 130 23.60 -13.25 0.65
CA SER A 130 23.19 -13.34 -0.74
C SER A 130 21.68 -13.56 -0.86
N GLU A 131 21.04 -12.99 -1.89
CA GLU A 131 19.60 -13.16 -2.11
C GLU A 131 19.22 -14.64 -2.24
N GLN A 132 20.03 -15.43 -2.95
CA GLN A 132 19.80 -16.87 -3.12
C GLN A 132 19.78 -17.63 -1.79
N GLU A 133 20.67 -17.29 -0.87
CA GLU A 133 20.74 -17.91 0.45
C GLU A 133 19.55 -17.51 1.33
N ILE A 134 19.14 -16.24 1.27
CA ILE A 134 17.95 -15.75 1.97
C ILE A 134 16.71 -16.49 1.43
N CYS A 135 16.55 -16.56 0.10
CA CYS A 135 15.42 -17.26 -0.51
C CYS A 135 15.38 -18.74 -0.14
N ARG A 136 16.53 -19.42 -0.16
CA ARG A 136 16.61 -20.82 0.28
C ARG A 136 16.17 -20.98 1.72
N THR A 137 16.73 -20.17 2.63
CA THR A 137 16.44 -20.25 4.07
C THR A 137 14.99 -19.88 4.37
N ALA A 138 14.44 -18.86 3.71
CA ALA A 138 13.05 -18.46 3.84
C ALA A 138 12.10 -19.57 3.38
N ASN A 139 12.42 -20.23 2.26
CA ASN A 139 11.68 -21.40 1.78
C ASN A 139 11.78 -22.59 2.72
N GLU A 140 12.91 -22.84 3.35
CA GLU A 140 13.08 -23.93 4.33
C GLU A 140 12.29 -23.68 5.62
N GLN A 141 12.25 -22.43 6.11
CA GLN A 141 11.51 -22.06 7.32
C GLN A 141 10.00 -21.91 7.09
N GLN A 142 9.55 -21.82 5.85
CA GLN A 142 8.13 -21.68 5.54
C GLN A 142 7.36 -22.96 5.89
N THR A 143 6.51 -22.87 6.90
CA THR A 143 5.70 -23.98 7.40
C THR A 143 4.45 -24.21 6.57
N HIS A 144 3.79 -23.14 6.14
CA HIS A 144 2.55 -23.22 5.37
C HIS A 144 2.85 -23.17 3.86
N ARG A 145 2.64 -24.31 3.18
CA ARG A 145 2.71 -24.41 1.72
C ARG A 145 1.40 -24.05 1.01
N ASN A 146 0.29 -24.09 1.74
CA ASN A 146 -1.03 -23.67 1.25
C ASN A 146 -1.52 -22.50 2.08
N ILE A 147 -1.70 -21.35 1.43
CA ILE A 147 -2.12 -20.10 2.07
C ILE A 147 -3.62 -19.93 1.90
N ARG A 148 -4.32 -19.71 3.02
CA ARG A 148 -5.74 -19.38 3.05
C ARG A 148 -5.95 -17.90 2.79
N LEU A 149 -6.66 -17.58 1.71
CA LEU A 149 -7.12 -16.23 1.40
C LEU A 149 -8.44 -15.97 2.12
N GLU A 150 -8.41 -15.10 3.12
CA GLU A 150 -9.59 -14.67 3.87
C GLU A 150 -10.02 -13.27 3.46
N PHE A 151 -11.34 -13.08 3.29
CA PHE A 151 -11.93 -11.83 2.83
C PHE A 151 -12.83 -11.25 3.91
N SER A 152 -12.46 -10.07 4.41
CA SER A 152 -13.20 -9.32 5.42
C SER A 152 -13.98 -8.18 4.78
N ALA A 153 -15.30 -8.16 5.01
CA ALA A 153 -16.18 -7.09 4.53
C ALA A 153 -15.86 -5.71 5.17
N LYS A 154 -15.09 -5.66 6.27
CA LYS A 154 -14.74 -4.42 6.96
C LYS A 154 -13.66 -3.59 6.25
N ASN A 155 -12.94 -4.17 5.29
CA ASN A 155 -11.86 -3.50 4.56
C ASN A 155 -12.33 -2.79 3.27
N ALA A 156 -13.63 -2.84 2.96
CA ALA A 156 -14.17 -2.11 1.81
C ALA A 156 -14.11 -0.61 2.09
N GLN A 157 -13.12 0.08 1.51
CA GLN A 157 -13.19 1.53 1.36
C GLN A 157 -14.49 1.87 0.60
N PRO A 158 -15.24 2.90 1.00
CA PRO A 158 -16.49 3.24 0.34
C PRO A 158 -16.19 3.58 -1.12
N SER A 159 -16.76 2.80 -2.03
CA SER A 159 -16.82 3.14 -3.45
C SER A 159 -17.32 4.58 -3.59
N PRO A 160 -16.71 5.43 -4.44
CA PRO A 160 -17.29 6.74 -4.73
C PRO A 160 -18.69 6.50 -5.26
N LYS A 161 -19.71 6.98 -4.53
CA LYS A 161 -21.10 6.85 -4.94
C LYS A 161 -21.23 7.49 -6.32
N SER A 162 -21.45 6.66 -7.34
CA SER A 162 -22.01 7.08 -8.61
C SER A 162 -23.36 7.74 -8.32
N VAL A 163 -23.39 9.07 -8.37
CA VAL A 163 -24.59 9.87 -8.23
C VAL A 163 -25.44 9.66 -9.48
N LYS A 164 -26.40 8.74 -9.40
CA LYS A 164 -27.55 8.72 -10.31
C LYS A 164 -28.54 9.78 -9.83
N ASN A 165 -28.60 10.92 -10.50
CA ASN A 165 -29.70 11.87 -10.33
C ASN A 165 -30.80 11.57 -11.38
N PRO A 166 -32.06 11.35 -10.97
CA PRO A 166 -33.19 11.48 -11.86
C PRO A 166 -33.61 12.95 -12.00
N THR A 167 -34.07 13.25 -13.19
CA THR A 167 -34.55 14.52 -13.75
C THR A 167 -35.68 15.19 -12.94
N LYS A 168 -35.59 16.51 -12.69
CA LYS A 168 -36.61 17.54 -13.05
C LYS A 168 -36.29 18.95 -12.48
N THR A 169 -35.84 19.80 -13.41
CA THR A 169 -36.14 21.23 -13.69
C THR A 169 -36.88 22.09 -12.64
N ASN A 170 -36.26 23.19 -12.17
CA ASN A 170 -36.55 24.57 -12.63
C ASN A 170 -35.69 25.66 -11.93
N MET A 171 -34.90 26.37 -12.76
CA MET A 171 -34.54 27.81 -12.72
C MET A 171 -33.51 28.34 -11.68
N PRO A 172 -32.78 29.43 -12.00
CA PRO A 172 -31.32 29.50 -11.88
C PRO A 172 -30.76 30.70 -11.08
N ALA A 173 -29.54 30.57 -10.57
CA ALA A 173 -28.59 31.66 -10.32
C ALA A 173 -27.20 31.02 -10.31
N LEU A 174 -26.57 30.94 -11.48
CA LEU A 174 -25.47 31.82 -11.92
C LEU A 174 -24.20 31.66 -11.06
N LEU A 175 -23.33 30.77 -11.54
CA LEU A 175 -21.86 30.85 -11.68
C LEU A 175 -21.11 31.48 -10.49
N THR A 176 -20.13 30.81 -9.88
CA THR A 176 -18.82 30.63 -10.52
C THR A 176 -18.05 29.48 -9.87
N GLU A 177 -17.34 28.75 -10.72
CA GLU A 177 -16.23 27.84 -10.45
C GLU A 177 -15.25 28.44 -9.42
N THR A 178 -14.48 27.68 -8.65
CA THR A 178 -13.17 27.20 -9.09
C THR A 178 -12.65 26.17 -8.09
N GLU A 179 -11.93 25.24 -8.67
CA GLU A 179 -11.15 24.12 -8.17
C GLU A 179 -10.28 24.31 -6.91
N GLN A 180 -9.66 23.17 -6.56
CA GLN A 180 -8.31 23.00 -6.05
C GLN A 180 -8.15 22.68 -4.55
N SER A 181 -8.06 21.38 -4.31
CA SER A 181 -6.87 20.73 -3.74
C SER A 181 -5.96 21.61 -2.88
N THR A 182 -5.90 21.31 -1.58
CA THR A 182 -4.67 21.24 -0.76
C THR A 182 -5.08 20.96 0.69
N GLU A 183 -5.17 19.68 1.08
CA GLU A 183 -4.98 19.33 2.49
C GLU A 183 -3.48 19.45 2.81
N ALA A 184 -2.98 20.67 2.79
CA ALA A 184 -1.76 21.04 3.48
C ALA A 184 -2.14 21.19 4.96
N LEU A 185 -1.36 20.55 5.84
CA LEU A 185 -1.46 20.61 7.30
C LEU A 185 -2.40 21.70 7.82
N PHE A 186 -3.61 21.31 8.25
CA PHE A 186 -4.45 22.20 9.04
C PHE A 186 -3.66 22.57 10.30
N MET A 187 -3.01 23.74 10.28
CA MET A 187 -2.48 24.33 11.49
C MET A 187 -3.68 24.59 12.41
N PRO A 188 -3.66 24.05 13.64
CA PRO A 188 -4.78 24.24 14.55
C PRO A 188 -4.98 25.75 14.77
N THR A 189 -6.24 26.19 14.74
CA THR A 189 -6.63 27.60 14.61
C THR A 189 -6.00 28.54 15.64
N TRP A 190 -5.60 28.02 16.80
CA TRP A 190 -4.86 28.77 17.82
C TRP A 190 -3.49 29.28 17.34
N LEU A 191 -2.83 28.56 16.43
CA LEU A 191 -1.49 28.89 15.91
C LEU A 191 -1.55 30.08 14.94
N ILE A 192 -2.64 30.18 14.16
CA ILE A 192 -2.93 31.33 13.29
C ILE A 192 -3.10 32.61 14.13
N TRP A 193 -3.85 32.53 15.24
CA TRP A 193 -4.03 33.65 16.15
C TRP A 193 -2.71 34.08 16.81
N LEU A 194 -1.84 33.13 17.12
CA LEU A 194 -0.52 33.41 17.70
C LEU A 194 0.37 34.21 16.72
N PHE A 195 0.40 33.82 15.44
CA PHE A 195 1.11 34.57 14.40
C PHE A 195 0.54 35.98 14.21
N ALA A 196 -0.78 36.12 14.19
CA ALA A 196 -1.43 37.43 14.06
C ALA A 196 -1.06 38.37 15.23
N ILE A 197 -1.01 37.86 16.46
CA ILE A 197 -0.61 38.63 17.64
C ILE A 197 0.86 39.08 17.52
N VAL A 198 1.76 38.19 17.12
CA VAL A 198 3.20 38.53 16.96
C VAL A 198 3.39 39.65 15.93
N ILE A 199 2.69 39.58 14.80
CA ILE A 199 2.76 40.63 13.76
C ILE A 199 2.21 41.96 14.29
N MET A 200 1.07 41.94 14.98
CA MET A 200 0.48 43.15 15.57
C MET A 200 1.41 43.80 16.61
N VAL A 201 2.06 43.02 17.46
CA VAL A 201 3.05 43.52 18.42
C VAL A 201 4.29 44.07 17.70
N GLY A 202 4.76 43.39 16.65
CA GLY A 202 5.88 43.88 15.82
C GLY A 202 5.58 45.22 15.15
N VAL A 203 4.37 45.39 14.60
CA VAL A 203 3.95 46.66 13.99
C VAL A 203 3.77 47.75 15.04
N ALA A 204 3.15 47.44 16.20
CA ALA A 204 2.97 48.42 17.27
C ALA A 204 4.32 48.90 17.84
N THR A 205 5.27 47.99 18.07
CA THR A 205 6.62 48.33 18.53
C THR A 205 7.41 49.10 17.46
N GLY A 206 7.27 48.73 16.18
CA GLY A 206 7.89 49.46 15.06
C GLY A 206 7.34 50.88 14.88
N ILE A 207 6.02 51.07 14.99
CA ILE A 207 5.39 52.40 14.94
C ILE A 207 5.79 53.23 16.17
N TRP A 208 5.86 52.62 17.36
CA TRP A 208 6.30 53.30 18.58
C TRP A 208 7.75 53.79 18.47
N PHE A 209 8.65 52.95 17.94
CA PHE A 209 10.06 53.35 17.74
C PHE A 209 10.22 54.45 16.70
N ASN A 210 9.41 54.44 15.63
CA ASN A 210 9.47 55.44 14.57
C ASN A 210 8.82 56.78 14.96
N TRP A 211 8.13 56.86 16.10
CA TRP A 211 7.53 58.10 16.63
C TRP A 211 8.42 58.78 17.70
N GLN A 212 9.48 58.11 18.15
CA GLN A 212 10.46 58.65 19.12
C GLN A 212 11.78 59.15 18.47
N VAL A 213 11.90 59.08 17.15
CA VAL A 213 12.99 59.67 16.34
C VAL A 213 12.45 60.88 15.59
#